data_AF-A0A1G4Y6Q1-F1
#
_entry.id   AF-A0A1G4Y6Q1-F1
#
_cell.length_a   1.000
_cell.length_b   1.000
_cell.length_c   1.000
_cell.angle_alpha   90.00
_cell.angle_beta   90.00
_cell.angle_gamma   90.00
#
_symmetry.space_group_name_H-M   'P 1'
#
loop_
_entity.id
_entity.type
_entity.pdbx_description
1 polymer ?
#
loop_
_entity_poly.entity_id
_entity_poly.type
_entity_poly.pdbx_seq_one_letter_code
_entity_poly.pdbx_strand_id
1 'polypeptide(L)'
;MHKLNIQKWGANMSMHARNNWVANFAFSALLATSSASFFMASAYADTSFERLSSLLAATPEGGWVKASTNLFSDAWPVGADAVPNSWPGAIVNAWSSFAWDSDRGQMMLWGGGHANYVGNEMYVWDGATGKWERGSLPSRIDAYGFIVDSAAPQSAHTYDNNNYLPVNKMFITFGGAAQNGGNFEKTDGTNVTRAGPFLWDPDKADPNKVGGTTGSGWNTINVAQGGNMWIDRQGQWTGSQPPIYVNATTAYRTENGKDVVYLTADSNASGFPVLYRYAVGDVRNGGKDSWEAIGTTWNSVGYQGTATIDTTHNLYIRTANHIGPYTADLAIWDLDNSNTANPNSNADIGINLVNSDGSDFVMGATYGIGYDSADNMIVLWDGSGGGGTVWAVNVLTDADGNIGSNTTWTIHEMQSSTSSHPHGDFATGVLGKWHYDPTLGAFVALDQIALENGGAWDAAVWLYKPVAGVVPEPEAYALLLAGLGLIGWIARRRQRNTEAPAKLALSSVAV
;
A
#
# COMPACT_ATOMS: atom_id res chain seq x y z
N MET A 1 25.09 63.09 40.00
CA MET A 1 26.52 63.30 40.33
C MET A 1 27.37 62.72 39.20
N HIS A 2 28.32 63.53 38.72
CA HIS A 2 29.54 63.31 37.90
C HIS A 2 29.70 62.02 37.06
N LYS A 3 30.28 62.01 35.85
CA LYS A 3 30.80 63.04 34.90
C LYS A 3 31.18 62.31 33.59
N LEU A 4 31.14 63.06 32.49
CA LEU A 4 31.60 62.75 31.12
C LEU A 4 33.06 62.28 31.01
N ASN A 5 33.42 61.57 29.91
CA ASN A 5 34.37 62.13 28.95
C ASN A 5 34.32 61.56 27.53
N ILE A 6 34.56 62.46 26.57
CA ILE A 6 34.59 62.35 25.11
C ILE A 6 36.06 62.42 24.66
N GLN A 7 36.46 61.74 23.58
CA GLN A 7 37.44 62.34 22.67
C GLN A 7 37.39 61.75 21.24
N LYS A 8 37.11 62.65 20.29
CA LYS A 8 37.40 62.56 18.85
C LYS A 8 38.89 62.84 18.59
N TRP A 9 39.32 62.60 17.35
CA TRP A 9 40.24 63.35 16.45
C TRP A 9 40.72 62.33 15.40
N GLY A 10 40.87 62.55 14.10
CA GLY A 10 40.83 63.71 13.21
C GLY A 10 41.46 63.27 11.87
N ALA A 11 41.04 63.87 10.78
CA ALA A 11 41.28 63.48 9.38
C ALA A 11 42.73 63.71 8.87
N ASN A 12 43.06 63.14 7.70
CA ASN A 12 43.58 63.92 6.57
C ASN A 12 43.60 63.14 5.24
N MET A 13 42.97 63.74 4.22
CA MET A 13 43.07 63.45 2.80
C MET A 13 44.30 64.15 2.20
N SER A 14 44.85 63.60 1.11
CA SER A 14 45.41 64.42 0.02
C SER A 14 45.41 63.67 -1.31
N MET A 15 44.76 64.29 -2.30
CA MET A 15 44.78 63.94 -3.73
C MET A 15 46.15 64.25 -4.34
N HIS A 16 46.52 63.62 -5.46
CA HIS A 16 47.04 64.31 -6.65
C HIS A 16 46.99 63.38 -7.88
N ALA A 17 46.93 64.00 -9.05
CA ALA A 17 46.18 63.54 -10.20
C ALA A 17 47.04 63.26 -11.44
N ARG A 18 46.39 62.58 -12.41
CA ARG A 18 46.45 62.78 -13.87
C ARG A 18 47.57 62.16 -14.73
N ASN A 19 47.07 61.39 -15.71
CA ASN A 19 47.25 61.48 -17.18
C ASN A 19 48.14 60.45 -17.92
N ASN A 20 47.44 59.58 -18.66
CA ASN A 20 47.48 59.39 -20.14
C ASN A 20 48.76 58.90 -20.85
N TRP A 21 48.74 57.69 -21.45
CA TRP A 21 48.69 57.43 -22.93
C TRP A 21 48.99 55.95 -23.32
N VAL A 22 48.04 55.34 -24.03
CA VAL A 22 48.12 54.59 -25.33
C VAL A 22 49.20 53.53 -25.64
N ALA A 23 48.69 52.36 -26.07
CA ALA A 23 49.16 51.37 -27.07
C ALA A 23 50.10 50.20 -26.72
N ASN A 24 49.49 49.00 -26.73
CA ASN A 24 49.89 47.73 -27.36
C ASN A 24 51.36 47.50 -27.72
N PHE A 25 51.95 46.42 -27.18
CA PHE A 25 52.58 45.36 -27.98
C PHE A 25 52.67 44.06 -27.16
N ALA A 26 52.26 42.96 -27.79
CA ALA A 26 52.27 41.60 -27.26
C ALA A 26 53.69 41.09 -27.03
N PHE A 27 53.90 40.25 -26.01
CA PHE A 27 54.74 39.05 -26.14
C PHE A 27 54.37 38.00 -25.09
N SER A 28 54.11 36.81 -25.60
CA SER A 28 53.55 35.64 -24.94
C SER A 28 54.46 35.08 -23.85
N ALA A 29 53.91 34.81 -22.66
CA ALA A 29 54.47 33.90 -21.69
C ALA A 29 53.49 32.75 -21.47
N LEU A 30 53.92 31.57 -21.92
CA LEU A 30 53.24 30.29 -21.83
C LEU A 30 53.13 29.89 -20.35
N LEU A 31 51.95 30.07 -19.73
CA LEU A 31 51.59 29.34 -18.52
C LEU A 31 50.63 28.22 -18.90
N ALA A 32 51.11 26.98 -18.77
CA ALA A 32 50.28 25.79 -18.76
C ALA A 32 49.41 25.81 -17.50
N THR A 33 48.22 26.42 -17.59
CA THR A 33 47.15 26.18 -16.63
C THR A 33 46.43 24.91 -17.06
N SER A 34 46.62 23.84 -16.30
CA SER A 34 45.76 22.66 -16.37
C SER A 34 44.33 23.09 -16.01
N SER A 35 43.52 23.37 -17.02
CA SER A 35 42.08 23.54 -16.90
C SER A 35 41.48 22.16 -16.59
N ALA A 36 41.48 21.76 -15.33
CA ALA A 36 40.57 20.72 -14.89
C ALA A 36 39.17 21.32 -15.00
N SER A 37 38.47 21.00 -16.08
CA SER A 37 37.04 21.25 -16.21
C SER A 37 36.35 20.52 -15.06
N PHE A 38 36.08 21.22 -13.96
CA PHE A 38 35.04 20.81 -13.03
C PHE A 38 33.73 20.89 -13.81
N PHE A 39 33.36 19.77 -14.45
CA PHE A 39 31.97 19.50 -14.71
C PHE A 39 31.32 19.35 -13.34
N MET A 40 30.81 20.46 -12.78
CA MET A 40 29.70 20.34 -11.85
C MET A 40 28.56 19.78 -12.69
N ALA A 41 28.43 18.45 -12.69
CA ALA A 41 27.20 17.83 -13.12
C ALA A 41 26.10 18.48 -12.28
N SER A 42 25.19 19.18 -12.94
CA SER A 42 23.91 19.53 -12.36
C SER A 42 23.35 18.23 -11.79
N ALA A 43 23.22 18.12 -10.47
CA ALA A 43 22.48 17.02 -9.89
C ALA A 43 21.05 17.19 -10.42
N TYR A 44 20.69 16.43 -11.45
CA TYR A 44 19.29 16.28 -11.83
C TYR A 44 18.60 15.68 -10.60
N ALA A 45 17.49 16.29 -10.17
CA ALA A 45 16.67 15.65 -9.17
C ALA A 45 16.10 14.40 -9.82
N ASP A 46 16.52 13.22 -9.35
CA ASP A 46 15.98 11.96 -9.84
C ASP A 46 14.46 11.96 -9.61
N THR A 47 13.70 11.57 -10.63
CA THR A 47 12.27 11.31 -10.44
C THR A 47 12.05 10.08 -9.56
N SER A 48 10.86 9.94 -8.96
CA SER A 48 10.51 8.75 -8.17
C SER A 48 10.69 7.48 -8.99
N PHE A 49 10.22 7.48 -10.24
CA PHE A 49 10.38 6.34 -11.13
C PHE A 49 11.85 5.98 -11.37
N GLU A 50 12.72 6.95 -11.67
CA GLU A 50 14.15 6.70 -11.92
C GLU A 50 14.84 6.10 -10.71
N ARG A 51 14.63 6.67 -9.52
CA ARG A 51 15.25 6.18 -8.29
C ARG A 51 14.75 4.79 -7.91
N LEU A 52 13.44 4.58 -7.88
CA LEU A 52 12.85 3.30 -7.46
C LEU A 52 13.17 2.19 -8.47
N SER A 53 13.12 2.47 -9.77
CA SER A 53 13.54 1.52 -10.81
C SER A 53 15.02 1.17 -10.71
N SER A 54 15.88 2.13 -10.35
CA SER A 54 17.30 1.87 -10.12
C SER A 54 17.54 0.92 -8.94
N LEU A 55 16.82 1.11 -7.82
CA LEU A 55 16.85 0.18 -6.68
C LEU A 55 16.40 -1.23 -7.09
N LEU A 56 15.31 -1.34 -7.85
CA LEU A 56 14.76 -2.62 -8.32
C LEU A 56 15.64 -3.30 -9.37
N ALA A 57 16.33 -2.54 -10.23
CA ALA A 57 17.29 -3.08 -11.20
C ALA A 57 18.48 -3.76 -10.51
N ALA A 58 18.91 -3.22 -9.36
CA ALA A 58 19.95 -3.81 -8.53
C ALA A 58 19.47 -4.96 -7.63
N THR A 59 18.16 -5.20 -7.57
CA THR A 59 17.54 -6.20 -6.70
C THR A 59 17.23 -7.48 -7.51
N PRO A 60 17.67 -8.67 -7.07
CA PRO A 60 17.26 -9.92 -7.68
C PRO A 60 15.75 -10.15 -7.54
N GLU A 61 15.15 -10.92 -8.45
CA GLU A 61 13.75 -11.34 -8.34
C GLU A 61 13.50 -12.12 -7.03
N GLY A 62 12.32 -11.96 -6.45
CA GLY A 62 12.00 -12.42 -5.10
C GLY A 62 12.72 -11.63 -3.99
N GLY A 63 13.35 -10.51 -4.32
CA GLY A 63 14.19 -9.74 -3.41
C GLY A 63 13.51 -8.50 -2.85
N TRP A 64 13.91 -8.13 -1.65
CA TRP A 64 13.50 -6.91 -0.96
C TRP A 64 14.61 -5.85 -0.97
N VAL A 65 14.23 -4.57 -1.07
CA VAL A 65 15.16 -3.44 -0.93
C VAL A 65 14.52 -2.30 -0.13
N LYS A 66 15.24 -1.80 0.89
CA LYS A 66 14.79 -0.65 1.68
C LYS A 66 14.86 0.61 0.81
N ALA A 67 13.74 1.31 0.71
CA ALA A 67 13.63 2.53 -0.07
C ALA A 67 13.64 3.80 0.80
N SER A 68 13.26 3.73 2.08
CA SER A 68 13.35 4.90 2.97
C SER A 68 14.79 5.23 3.40
N THR A 69 15.08 6.52 3.56
CA THR A 69 16.42 7.06 3.85
C THR A 69 16.50 7.78 5.20
N ASN A 70 15.37 8.30 5.70
CA ASN A 70 15.24 8.84 7.04
C ASN A 70 14.22 8.02 7.85
N LEU A 71 14.14 8.30 9.15
CA LEU A 71 13.22 7.61 10.03
C LEU A 71 11.83 8.20 9.91
N PHE A 72 10.79 7.38 10.07
CA PHE A 72 9.41 7.88 10.13
C PHE A 72 9.23 8.97 11.21
N SER A 73 9.85 8.78 12.38
CA SER A 73 9.79 9.74 13.49
C SER A 73 10.44 11.11 13.19
N ASP A 74 11.25 11.24 12.14
CA ASP A 74 11.83 12.54 11.73
C ASP A 74 10.75 13.49 11.19
N ALA A 75 9.63 12.97 10.67
CA ALA A 75 8.49 13.76 10.20
C ALA A 75 7.53 14.17 11.33
N TRP A 76 7.70 13.62 12.54
CA TRP A 76 6.78 13.79 13.65
C TRP A 76 6.68 15.26 14.12
N PRO A 77 5.48 15.80 14.37
CA PRO A 77 5.32 17.09 15.05
C PRO A 77 5.98 17.07 16.42
N VAL A 78 6.64 18.17 16.78
CA VAL A 78 7.29 18.33 18.09
C VAL A 78 6.83 19.60 18.79
N GLY A 79 6.99 19.64 20.11
CA GLY A 79 6.66 20.82 20.91
C GLY A 79 5.15 21.09 20.96
N ALA A 80 4.76 22.37 20.87
CA ALA A 80 3.38 22.81 21.05
C ALA A 80 2.44 22.43 19.89
N ASP A 81 3.00 22.10 18.73
CA ASP A 81 2.21 21.67 17.56
C ASP A 81 1.86 20.18 17.60
N ALA A 82 2.54 19.40 18.46
CA ALA A 82 2.32 17.96 18.57
C ALA A 82 1.06 17.64 19.37
N VAL A 83 0.45 16.50 19.03
CA VAL A 83 -0.59 15.89 19.87
C VAL A 83 0.02 15.57 21.25
N PRO A 84 -0.56 16.05 22.36
CA PRO A 84 -0.03 15.80 23.71
C PRO A 84 0.01 14.31 24.06
N ASN A 85 1.07 13.87 24.76
CA ASN A 85 1.25 12.51 25.27
C ASN A 85 1.11 11.40 24.21
N SER A 86 1.57 11.67 22.99
CA SER A 86 1.48 10.76 21.85
C SER A 86 2.85 10.27 21.37
N TRP A 87 2.85 9.31 20.47
CA TRP A 87 4.05 8.75 19.86
C TRP A 87 3.78 8.27 18.43
N PRO A 88 4.77 8.30 17.51
CA PRO A 88 4.55 8.08 16.09
C PRO A 88 4.02 6.70 15.70
N GLY A 89 4.47 5.65 16.38
CA GLY A 89 4.08 4.30 15.99
C GLY A 89 2.63 3.94 16.26
N ALA A 90 1.86 4.79 16.96
CA ALA A 90 0.42 4.61 17.06
C ALA A 90 -0.27 4.66 15.68
N ILE A 91 0.26 5.45 14.74
CA ILE A 91 -0.29 5.57 13.37
C ILE A 91 -0.05 4.29 12.57
N VAL A 92 1.11 3.66 12.77
CA VAL A 92 1.53 2.48 12.00
C VAL A 92 0.98 1.20 12.62
N ASN A 93 0.97 1.08 13.94
CA ASN A 93 0.61 -0.16 14.63
C ASN A 93 -0.89 -0.37 14.82
N ALA A 94 -1.73 0.67 14.73
CA ALA A 94 -3.15 0.55 15.07
C ALA A 94 -4.02 0.30 13.83
N TRP A 95 -4.01 -0.94 13.32
CA TRP A 95 -4.81 -1.37 12.15
C TRP A 95 -4.71 -0.37 11.00
N SER A 96 -3.49 -0.14 10.52
CA SER A 96 -3.19 0.88 9.52
C SER A 96 -3.15 0.32 8.09
N SER A 97 -3.45 1.20 7.15
CA SER A 97 -3.13 1.12 5.71
C SER A 97 -2.54 2.44 5.24
N PHE A 98 -1.93 2.42 4.05
CA PHE A 98 -1.52 3.62 3.33
C PHE A 98 -2.18 3.65 1.94
N ALA A 99 -2.12 4.83 1.31
CA ALA A 99 -2.45 4.99 -0.11
C ALA A 99 -1.18 5.20 -0.94
N TRP A 100 -1.06 4.52 -2.08
CA TRP A 100 0.05 4.69 -3.02
C TRP A 100 -0.34 5.67 -4.13
N ASP A 101 0.26 6.85 -4.15
CA ASP A 101 0.19 7.79 -5.27
C ASP A 101 1.15 7.35 -6.37
N SER A 102 0.65 6.56 -7.30
CA SER A 102 1.40 6.05 -8.45
C SER A 102 1.75 7.13 -9.49
N ASP A 103 1.10 8.30 -9.47
CA ASP A 103 1.46 9.40 -10.39
C ASP A 103 2.76 10.08 -9.93
N ARG A 104 2.94 10.23 -8.62
CA ARG A 104 4.09 10.92 -8.01
C ARG A 104 5.12 9.96 -7.41
N GLY A 105 4.78 8.67 -7.28
CA GLY A 105 5.59 7.68 -6.56
C GLY A 105 5.71 8.02 -5.09
N GLN A 106 4.59 8.36 -4.44
CA GLN A 106 4.54 8.79 -3.04
C GLN A 106 3.62 7.89 -2.22
N MET A 107 4.03 7.56 -0.99
CA MET A 107 3.17 6.86 -0.03
C MET A 107 2.52 7.88 0.90
N MET A 108 1.19 7.81 1.05
CA MET A 108 0.42 8.68 1.93
C MET A 108 -0.12 7.87 3.12
N LEU A 109 0.38 8.17 4.31
CA LEU A 109 0.03 7.50 5.56
C LEU A 109 -0.78 8.41 6.48
N TRP A 110 -1.89 7.88 6.98
CA TRP A 110 -2.82 8.56 7.87
C TRP A 110 -3.61 7.55 8.70
N GLY A 111 -3.91 7.90 9.95
CA GLY A 111 -4.75 7.08 10.84
C GLY A 111 -4.20 7.01 12.26
N GLY A 112 -4.32 5.84 12.88
CA GLY A 112 -3.95 5.56 14.27
C GLY A 112 -5.17 5.45 15.16
N GLY A 113 -6.01 6.49 15.21
CA GLY A 113 -7.40 6.48 15.65
C GLY A 113 -7.86 5.73 16.88
N HIS A 114 -9.19 5.67 17.01
CA HIS A 114 -9.90 4.99 18.08
C HIS A 114 -9.39 5.34 19.49
N ALA A 115 -8.70 4.41 20.16
CA ALA A 115 -8.09 4.64 21.47
C ALA A 115 -6.56 4.81 21.42
N ASN A 116 -5.96 4.73 20.22
CA ASN A 116 -4.52 4.67 20.04
C ASN A 116 -3.91 6.03 19.67
N TYR A 117 -4.61 6.85 18.88
CA TYR A 117 -4.12 8.16 18.45
C TYR A 117 -5.25 9.11 18.06
N VAL A 118 -5.13 10.39 18.41
CA VAL A 118 -6.18 11.41 18.18
C VAL A 118 -5.84 12.39 17.06
N GLY A 119 -4.60 12.41 16.58
CA GLY A 119 -4.15 13.33 15.53
C GLY A 119 -4.59 12.88 14.14
N ASN A 120 -4.69 13.84 13.23
CA ASN A 120 -5.14 13.63 11.85
C ASN A 120 -4.16 14.22 10.82
N GLU A 121 -2.86 14.30 11.19
CA GLU A 121 -1.77 14.65 10.29
C GLU A 121 -1.66 13.67 9.13
N MET A 122 -1.31 14.18 7.97
CA MET A 122 -0.84 13.37 6.85
C MET A 122 0.68 13.23 6.93
N TYR A 123 1.18 12.03 6.67
CA TYR A 123 2.59 11.77 6.41
C TYR A 123 2.75 11.32 4.96
N VAL A 124 3.78 11.85 4.30
CA VAL A 124 4.08 11.54 2.91
C VAL A 124 5.51 11.04 2.84
N TRP A 125 5.70 9.84 2.30
CA TRP A 125 7.01 9.39 1.88
C TRP A 125 7.19 9.62 0.39
N ASP A 126 8.30 10.25 0.02
CA ASP A 126 8.58 10.65 -1.34
C ASP A 126 9.56 9.67 -2.00
N GLY A 127 9.17 9.05 -3.12
CA GLY A 127 9.97 8.05 -3.82
C GLY A 127 11.22 8.58 -4.51
N ALA A 128 11.23 9.86 -4.89
CA ALA A 128 12.37 10.53 -5.52
C ALA A 128 13.51 10.79 -4.53
N THR A 129 13.17 11.14 -3.29
CA THR A 129 14.15 11.45 -2.24
C THR A 129 14.35 10.30 -1.26
N GLY A 130 13.40 9.38 -1.18
CA GLY A 130 13.31 8.34 -0.17
C GLY A 130 13.00 8.87 1.23
N LYS A 131 12.45 10.07 1.37
CA LYS A 131 12.24 10.70 2.69
C LYS A 131 10.78 10.70 3.12
N TRP A 132 10.55 10.40 4.39
CA TRP A 132 9.36 10.75 5.14
C TRP A 132 9.34 12.25 5.43
N GLU A 133 8.22 12.87 5.10
CA GLU A 133 7.86 14.24 5.43
C GLU A 133 6.43 14.29 5.96
N ARG A 134 6.05 15.44 6.50
CA ARG A 134 4.69 15.67 6.99
C ARG A 134 3.92 16.54 6.01
N GLY A 135 2.72 16.10 5.64
CA GLY A 135 1.81 16.84 4.77
C GLY A 135 0.95 17.87 5.51
N SER A 136 0.76 17.73 6.82
CA SER A 136 -0.03 18.67 7.63
C SER A 136 0.26 18.56 9.14
N LEU A 137 0.02 19.64 9.89
CA LEU A 137 -0.09 19.63 11.34
C LEU A 137 -1.46 19.10 11.82
N PRO A 138 -1.54 18.56 13.05
CA PRO A 138 -2.78 18.00 13.59
C PRO A 138 -3.80 19.07 13.91
N SER A 139 -5.07 18.78 13.67
CA SER A 139 -6.17 19.46 14.36
C SER A 139 -6.28 18.97 15.80
N ARG A 140 -6.66 19.86 16.72
CA ARG A 140 -7.02 19.51 18.09
C ARG A 140 -8.42 18.93 18.17
N ILE A 141 -8.66 18.17 19.24
CA ILE A 141 -9.98 17.67 19.61
C ILE A 141 -10.58 18.49 20.76
N ASP A 142 -11.90 18.51 20.85
CA ASP A 142 -12.63 19.03 22.01
C ASP A 142 -12.74 17.98 23.14
N ALA A 143 -13.46 18.34 24.21
CA ALA A 143 -13.66 17.45 25.36
C ALA A 143 -14.50 16.20 25.06
N TYR A 144 -15.17 16.16 23.90
CA TYR A 144 -16.00 15.05 23.45
C TYR A 144 -15.34 14.24 22.33
N GLY A 145 -14.07 14.51 22.02
CA GLY A 145 -13.30 13.78 20.99
C GLY A 145 -13.61 14.20 19.55
N PHE A 146 -14.32 15.32 19.33
CA PHE A 146 -14.55 15.85 17.99
C PHE A 146 -13.45 16.81 17.58
N ILE A 147 -13.14 16.84 16.28
CA ILE A 147 -12.26 17.85 15.70
C ILE A 147 -12.93 19.22 15.87
N VAL A 148 -12.23 20.16 16.49
CA VAL A 148 -12.82 21.44 16.94
C VAL A 148 -13.45 22.30 15.85
N ASP A 149 -13.05 22.12 14.60
CA ASP A 149 -13.58 22.85 13.46
C ASP A 149 -14.45 21.99 12.53
N SER A 150 -14.58 20.69 12.79
CA SER A 150 -15.28 19.72 11.94
C SER A 150 -14.84 19.73 10.46
N ALA A 151 -13.67 20.31 10.15
CA ALA A 151 -13.20 20.52 8.77
C ALA A 151 -12.16 19.49 8.34
N ALA A 152 -11.70 18.65 9.26
CA ALA A 152 -10.80 17.53 9.01
C ALA A 152 -11.37 16.27 9.68
N PRO A 153 -11.01 15.06 9.21
CA PRO A 153 -11.50 13.82 9.81
C PRO A 153 -11.01 13.65 11.25
N GLN A 154 -11.82 13.00 12.08
CA GLN A 154 -11.32 12.35 13.29
C GLN A 154 -10.30 11.28 12.91
N SER A 155 -9.26 11.06 13.71
CA SER A 155 -8.34 9.94 13.48
C SER A 155 -9.10 8.60 13.53
N ALA A 156 -8.68 7.60 12.74
CA ALA A 156 -9.30 6.27 12.71
C ALA A 156 -8.27 5.14 12.57
N HIS A 157 -8.62 3.95 13.06
CA HIS A 157 -8.12 2.70 12.46
C HIS A 157 -8.57 2.68 11.01
N THR A 158 -7.64 2.45 10.09
CA THR A 158 -7.93 2.52 8.65
C THR A 158 -8.07 1.17 8.01
N TYR A 159 -7.68 0.08 8.66
CA TYR A 159 -7.71 -1.28 8.11
C TYR A 159 -7.11 -1.30 6.70
N ASP A 160 -7.94 -1.53 5.70
CA ASP A 160 -7.60 -1.53 4.27
C ASP A 160 -8.43 -0.47 3.52
N ASN A 161 -8.67 0.70 4.13
CA ASN A 161 -9.59 1.73 3.65
C ASN A 161 -8.93 3.03 3.17
N ASN A 162 -7.60 3.09 3.09
CA ASN A 162 -6.88 4.23 2.54
C ASN A 162 -6.51 3.95 1.07
N ASN A 163 -6.93 4.84 0.14
CA ASN A 163 -6.65 4.69 -1.29
C ASN A 163 -6.18 6.01 -1.90
N TYR A 164 -5.45 5.90 -3.02
CA TYR A 164 -5.20 7.04 -3.89
C TYR A 164 -6.18 7.01 -5.06
N LEU A 165 -6.61 8.19 -5.51
CA LEU A 165 -7.56 8.39 -6.59
C LEU A 165 -6.86 9.10 -7.76
N PRO A 166 -6.21 8.37 -8.70
CA PRO A 166 -5.48 8.94 -9.83
C PRO A 166 -6.24 9.94 -10.71
N VAL A 167 -7.56 9.81 -10.89
CA VAL A 167 -8.31 10.75 -11.72
C VAL A 167 -8.51 12.08 -11.00
N ASN A 168 -8.95 12.06 -9.74
CA ASN A 168 -9.12 13.26 -8.92
C ASN A 168 -7.78 13.79 -8.35
N LYS A 169 -6.74 12.96 -8.35
CA LYS A 169 -5.41 13.18 -7.75
C LYS A 169 -5.47 13.45 -6.25
N MET A 170 -6.26 12.65 -5.54
CA MET A 170 -6.53 12.83 -4.12
C MET A 170 -6.36 11.54 -3.34
N PHE A 171 -5.98 11.67 -2.08
CA PHE A 171 -6.12 10.61 -1.10
C PHE A 171 -7.59 10.49 -0.70
N ILE A 172 -8.07 9.27 -0.45
CA ILE A 172 -9.36 9.01 0.19
C ILE A 172 -9.20 8.07 1.37
N THR A 173 -9.95 8.32 2.43
CA THR A 173 -10.14 7.38 3.53
C THR A 173 -11.62 7.21 3.86
N PHE A 174 -12.06 5.96 3.99
CA PHE A 174 -13.35 5.61 4.59
C PHE A 174 -13.26 5.49 6.12
N GLY A 175 -12.05 5.54 6.68
CA GLY A 175 -11.79 5.30 8.09
C GLY A 175 -11.94 3.84 8.45
N GLY A 176 -12.71 3.56 9.48
CA GLY A 176 -12.88 2.22 10.03
C GLY A 176 -13.46 2.36 11.41
N ALA A 177 -12.59 2.36 12.43
CA ALA A 177 -12.95 2.75 13.79
C ALA A 177 -12.37 4.14 14.10
N ALA A 178 -13.19 5.17 13.99
CA ALA A 178 -12.84 6.54 14.34
C ALA A 178 -12.58 6.70 15.84
N GLN A 179 -12.00 7.83 16.24
CA GLN A 179 -11.70 8.21 17.62
C GLN A 179 -12.86 7.95 18.60
N ASN A 180 -14.08 8.30 18.20
CA ASN A 180 -15.28 8.11 19.03
C ASN A 180 -15.92 6.71 18.85
N GLY A 181 -15.28 5.82 18.09
CA GLY A 181 -15.79 4.52 17.66
C GLY A 181 -16.53 4.58 16.32
N GLY A 182 -16.60 3.45 15.63
CA GLY A 182 -17.37 3.32 14.38
C GLY A 182 -16.95 4.30 13.28
N ASN A 183 -17.92 4.81 12.52
CA ASN A 183 -17.68 5.73 11.40
C ASN A 183 -17.19 7.11 11.87
N PHE A 184 -16.70 7.92 10.93
CA PHE A 184 -16.47 9.32 11.19
C PHE A 184 -17.76 10.06 11.56
N GLU A 185 -17.62 10.97 12.50
CA GLU A 185 -18.68 11.86 12.93
C GLU A 185 -18.16 13.30 13.01
N LYS A 186 -19.09 14.24 12.92
CA LYS A 186 -18.85 15.66 13.16
C LYS A 186 -19.97 16.27 13.99
N THR A 187 -19.67 17.38 14.63
CA THR A 187 -20.64 18.13 15.41
C THR A 187 -20.71 19.60 15.00
N ASP A 188 -21.92 20.17 15.10
CA ASP A 188 -22.16 21.63 15.03
C ASP A 188 -22.19 22.29 16.43
N GLY A 189 -21.82 21.53 17.47
CA GLY A 189 -21.91 21.92 18.88
C GLY A 189 -23.24 21.56 19.55
N THR A 190 -24.24 21.11 18.78
CA THR A 190 -25.56 20.68 19.29
C THR A 190 -25.91 19.27 18.82
N ASN A 191 -25.71 18.99 17.54
CA ASN A 191 -26.02 17.72 16.88
C ASN A 191 -24.73 17.00 16.51
N VAL A 192 -24.78 15.66 16.54
CA VAL A 192 -23.75 14.78 16.00
C VAL A 192 -24.30 14.15 14.73
N THR A 193 -23.52 14.19 13.65
CA THR A 193 -23.89 13.63 12.35
C THR A 193 -22.74 12.84 11.77
N ARG A 194 -23.05 11.80 10.98
CA ARG A 194 -22.06 11.04 10.22
C ARG A 194 -21.30 11.97 9.28
N ALA A 195 -20.02 11.68 9.05
CA ALA A 195 -19.15 12.35 8.10
C ALA A 195 -18.44 11.33 7.20
N GLY A 196 -17.80 11.84 6.15
CA GLY A 196 -16.95 11.08 5.24
C GLY A 196 -17.69 10.42 4.06
N PRO A 197 -16.96 9.62 3.24
CA PRO A 197 -15.50 9.47 3.28
C PRO A 197 -14.80 10.82 3.10
N PHE A 198 -13.58 10.93 3.63
CA PHE A 198 -12.80 12.17 3.52
C PHE A 198 -11.78 12.03 2.41
N LEU A 199 -11.63 13.10 1.62
CA LEU A 199 -10.51 13.22 0.69
C LEU A 199 -9.50 14.22 1.24
N TRP A 200 -8.22 13.97 0.99
CA TRP A 200 -7.16 14.93 1.21
C TRP A 200 -6.51 15.32 -0.11
N ASP A 201 -6.25 16.62 -0.27
CA ASP A 201 -5.70 17.23 -1.48
C ASP A 201 -4.18 17.40 -1.34
N PRO A 202 -3.36 16.56 -2.01
CA PRO A 202 -1.91 16.63 -1.93
C PRO A 202 -1.33 17.94 -2.45
N ASP A 203 -2.03 18.63 -3.35
CA ASP A 203 -1.57 19.91 -3.89
C ASP A 203 -1.64 21.04 -2.83
N LYS A 204 -2.30 20.80 -1.69
CA LYS A 204 -2.38 21.71 -0.55
C LYS A 204 -1.47 21.32 0.61
N ALA A 205 -0.68 20.24 0.48
CA ALA A 205 0.20 19.77 1.53
C ALA A 205 1.16 20.87 1.99
N ASP A 206 1.26 21.06 3.30
CA ASP A 206 2.18 22.02 3.91
C ASP A 206 2.53 21.56 5.33
N PRO A 207 3.80 21.22 5.63
CA PRO A 207 4.23 20.69 6.92
C PRO A 207 4.00 21.63 8.11
N ASN A 208 3.75 22.92 7.84
CA ASN A 208 3.59 23.98 8.84
C ASN A 208 2.14 24.48 8.97
N LYS A 209 1.19 23.91 8.21
CA LYS A 209 -0.23 24.27 8.30
C LYS A 209 -1.05 23.13 8.88
N VAL A 210 -2.07 23.47 9.65
CA VAL A 210 -3.05 22.48 10.13
C VAL A 210 -3.91 22.01 8.97
N GLY A 211 -4.22 20.72 8.91
CA GLY A 211 -5.03 20.15 7.81
C GLY A 211 -6.42 20.80 7.69
N GLY A 212 -7.01 21.20 8.82
CA GLY A 212 -8.27 21.94 8.89
C GLY A 212 -8.13 23.46 8.67
N THR A 213 -8.91 24.22 9.40
CA THR A 213 -8.99 25.69 9.35
C THR A 213 -7.99 26.39 10.27
N THR A 214 -7.73 27.68 10.03
CA THR A 214 -6.81 28.46 10.88
C THR A 214 -7.31 28.48 12.32
N GLY A 215 -6.43 28.17 13.27
CA GLY A 215 -6.79 28.13 14.68
C GLY A 215 -7.39 26.80 15.15
N SER A 216 -7.41 25.75 14.34
CA SER A 216 -7.80 24.40 14.78
C SER A 216 -6.63 23.53 15.24
N GLY A 217 -5.38 23.98 15.13
CA GLY A 217 -4.20 23.24 15.63
C GLY A 217 -4.10 23.18 17.17
N TRP A 218 -3.17 22.37 17.66
CA TRP A 218 -2.87 22.22 19.10
C TRP A 218 -2.14 23.43 19.70
N ASN A 219 -1.29 24.09 18.91
CA ASN A 219 -0.60 25.29 19.35
C ASN A 219 -1.51 26.51 19.29
N THR A 220 -2.03 26.90 20.46
CA THR A 220 -2.95 28.04 20.60
C THR A 220 -2.24 29.38 20.81
N ILE A 221 -0.92 29.37 21.00
CA ILE A 221 -0.10 30.58 21.19
C ILE A 221 0.43 31.06 19.83
N ASN A 222 1.13 30.18 19.12
CA ASN A 222 1.62 30.43 17.76
C ASN A 222 0.70 29.71 16.78
N VAL A 223 -0.45 30.33 16.50
CA VAL A 223 -1.50 29.72 15.70
C VAL A 223 -1.01 29.45 14.27
N ALA A 224 -0.90 28.16 13.93
CA ALA A 224 -0.65 27.72 12.56
C ALA A 224 -1.80 28.13 11.63
N GLN A 225 -1.46 28.49 10.40
CA GLN A 225 -2.46 28.72 9.35
C GLN A 225 -3.17 27.42 8.99
N GLY A 226 -4.46 27.52 8.64
CA GLY A 226 -5.22 26.39 8.11
C GLY A 226 -4.91 26.15 6.64
N GLY A 227 -4.69 24.89 6.28
CA GLY A 227 -4.47 24.45 4.91
C GLY A 227 -5.76 24.15 4.14
N ASN A 228 -6.89 23.90 4.84
CA ASN A 228 -8.15 23.47 4.24
C ASN A 228 -7.94 22.31 3.24
N MET A 229 -7.20 21.31 3.72
CA MET A 229 -6.65 20.22 2.91
C MET A 229 -7.63 19.06 2.74
N TRP A 230 -8.63 18.98 3.62
CA TRP A 230 -9.62 17.91 3.65
C TRP A 230 -10.95 18.32 3.00
N ILE A 231 -11.63 17.34 2.42
CA ILE A 231 -12.95 17.47 1.80
C ILE A 231 -13.84 16.36 2.36
N ASP A 232 -14.87 16.72 3.09
CA ASP A 232 -15.92 15.79 3.55
C ASP A 232 -16.89 15.49 2.41
N ARG A 233 -17.00 14.22 2.01
CA ARG A 233 -17.95 13.81 0.97
C ARG A 233 -19.34 13.50 1.48
N GLN A 234 -19.61 13.60 2.78
CA GLN A 234 -20.89 13.18 3.34
C GLN A 234 -22.08 13.79 2.61
N GLY A 235 -22.95 12.92 2.07
CA GLY A 235 -24.15 13.30 1.34
C GLY A 235 -23.92 13.81 -0.09
N GLN A 236 -22.68 13.82 -0.57
CA GLN A 236 -22.31 14.24 -1.94
C GLN A 236 -22.38 13.07 -2.93
N TRP A 237 -23.47 12.29 -2.88
CA TRP A 237 -23.63 11.10 -3.72
C TRP A 237 -25.08 10.77 -4.07
N THR A 238 -25.24 9.82 -4.97
CA THR A 238 -26.48 9.06 -5.18
C THR A 238 -26.35 7.64 -4.63
N GLY A 239 -27.47 6.96 -4.39
CA GLY A 239 -27.49 5.62 -3.82
C GLY A 239 -27.36 5.63 -2.29
N SER A 240 -27.12 4.44 -1.72
CA SER A 240 -27.07 4.22 -0.28
C SER A 240 -25.68 3.82 0.16
N GLN A 241 -25.07 4.64 1.02
CA GLN A 241 -23.78 4.33 1.64
C GLN A 241 -23.89 3.07 2.53
N PRO A 242 -22.77 2.36 2.74
CA PRO A 242 -22.71 1.26 3.71
C PRO A 242 -22.93 1.74 5.14
N PRO A 243 -23.39 0.87 6.06
CA PRO A 243 -23.67 1.27 7.43
C PRO A 243 -22.41 1.52 8.27
N ILE A 244 -21.35 0.72 8.13
CA ILE A 244 -20.09 0.86 8.88
C ILE A 244 -18.87 0.42 8.05
N TYR A 245 -17.71 1.03 8.29
CA TYR A 245 -16.45 0.72 7.57
C TYR A 245 -15.42 -0.06 8.42
N VAL A 246 -15.74 -0.46 9.65
CA VAL A 246 -14.87 -1.33 10.47
C VAL A 246 -14.66 -2.66 9.76
N ASN A 247 -13.42 -3.11 9.65
CA ASN A 247 -13.02 -4.32 8.91
C ASN A 247 -13.38 -4.30 7.41
N ALA A 248 -13.72 -3.13 6.87
CA ALA A 248 -13.89 -3.00 5.44
C ALA A 248 -12.56 -3.26 4.72
N THR A 249 -12.68 -3.77 3.50
CA THR A 249 -11.57 -3.98 2.57
C THR A 249 -11.85 -3.17 1.34
N THR A 250 -10.81 -2.68 0.67
CA THR A 250 -11.00 -1.85 -0.51
C THR A 250 -10.01 -2.21 -1.61
N ALA A 251 -10.43 -1.97 -2.85
CA ALA A 251 -9.56 -2.08 -3.99
C ALA A 251 -9.97 -1.04 -5.04
N TYR A 252 -8.98 -0.41 -5.66
CA TYR A 252 -9.18 0.67 -6.61
C TYR A 252 -9.05 0.19 -8.06
N ARG A 253 -9.84 0.80 -8.95
CA ARG A 253 -9.52 0.88 -10.38
C ARG A 253 -10.13 2.11 -11.04
N THR A 254 -9.61 2.47 -12.21
CA THR A 254 -10.23 3.49 -13.07
C THR A 254 -11.29 2.85 -13.97
N GLU A 255 -12.49 3.44 -14.05
CA GLU A 255 -13.53 3.02 -15.00
C GLU A 255 -14.10 4.22 -15.75
N ASN A 256 -14.11 4.16 -17.08
CA ASN A 256 -14.69 5.21 -17.93
C ASN A 256 -14.22 6.62 -17.55
N GLY A 257 -12.93 6.75 -17.19
CA GLY A 257 -12.32 8.01 -16.76
C GLY A 257 -12.75 8.50 -15.38
N LYS A 258 -13.29 7.62 -14.51
CA LYS A 258 -13.61 7.92 -13.11
C LYS A 258 -12.80 7.04 -12.16
N ASP A 259 -12.53 7.58 -10.98
CA ASP A 259 -12.07 6.78 -9.87
C ASP A 259 -13.19 5.89 -9.33
N VAL A 260 -12.93 4.59 -9.21
CA VAL A 260 -13.85 3.64 -8.61
C VAL A 260 -13.14 2.86 -7.52
N VAL A 261 -13.70 2.92 -6.31
CA VAL A 261 -13.27 2.08 -5.18
C VAL A 261 -14.33 1.02 -4.97
N TYR A 262 -13.93 -0.24 -5.13
CA TYR A 262 -14.69 -1.38 -4.67
C TYR A 262 -14.42 -1.59 -3.20
N LEU A 263 -15.45 -1.88 -2.41
CA LEU A 263 -15.27 -2.15 -0.99
C LEU A 263 -16.30 -3.10 -0.41
N THR A 264 -15.86 -3.97 0.50
CA THR A 264 -16.76 -4.79 1.30
C THR A 264 -17.06 -4.08 2.61
N ALA A 265 -18.34 -3.96 2.97
CA ALA A 265 -18.75 -3.38 4.24
C ALA A 265 -19.84 -4.21 4.90
N ASP A 266 -19.69 -4.41 6.21
CA ASP A 266 -20.56 -5.27 7.01
C ASP A 266 -21.60 -4.46 7.81
N SER A 267 -22.58 -5.16 8.39
CA SER A 267 -23.55 -4.63 9.33
C SER A 267 -23.47 -5.42 10.64
N ASN A 268 -23.27 -4.73 11.77
CA ASN A 268 -23.27 -5.34 13.11
C ASN A 268 -22.26 -6.50 13.30
N ALA A 269 -21.12 -6.46 12.62
CA ALA A 269 -20.10 -7.52 12.68
C ALA A 269 -20.68 -8.93 12.41
N SER A 270 -21.56 -9.02 11.41
CA SER A 270 -22.19 -10.28 11.01
C SER A 270 -21.19 -11.28 10.42
N GLY A 271 -20.08 -10.78 9.86
CA GLY A 271 -19.12 -11.58 9.09
C GLY A 271 -19.52 -11.79 7.63
N PHE A 272 -20.65 -11.22 7.18
CA PHE A 272 -21.17 -11.36 5.81
C PHE A 272 -21.29 -9.99 5.14
N PRO A 273 -20.15 -9.35 4.78
CA PRO A 273 -20.19 -8.02 4.20
C PRO A 273 -20.86 -8.01 2.81
N VAL A 274 -21.38 -6.85 2.43
CA VAL A 274 -21.88 -6.57 1.08
C VAL A 274 -20.75 -5.92 0.27
N LEU A 275 -20.60 -6.32 -0.99
CA LEU A 275 -19.68 -5.68 -1.92
C LEU A 275 -20.36 -4.44 -2.54
N TYR A 276 -19.72 -3.30 -2.37
CA TYR A 276 -20.12 -2.02 -2.92
C TYR A 276 -19.14 -1.55 -3.99
N ARG A 277 -19.69 -0.87 -5.00
CA ARG A 277 -18.95 -0.04 -5.94
C ARG A 277 -19.21 1.43 -5.58
N TYR A 278 -18.13 2.17 -5.30
CA TYR A 278 -18.15 3.60 -5.04
C TYR A 278 -17.41 4.34 -6.15
N ALA A 279 -18.17 4.99 -7.04
CA ALA A 279 -17.58 5.81 -8.10
C ALA A 279 -17.54 7.27 -7.67
N VAL A 280 -16.35 7.88 -7.71
CA VAL A 280 -16.13 9.24 -7.27
C VAL A 280 -16.50 10.22 -8.39
N GLY A 281 -17.20 11.30 -8.05
CA GLY A 281 -17.46 12.40 -8.97
C GLY A 281 -16.19 13.20 -9.29
N ASP A 282 -16.32 14.18 -10.16
CA ASP A 282 -15.29 15.21 -10.34
C ASP A 282 -15.31 16.15 -9.14
N VAL A 283 -14.49 15.87 -8.13
CA VAL A 283 -14.55 16.52 -6.82
C VAL A 283 -14.25 18.01 -6.94
N ARG A 284 -13.26 18.38 -7.76
CA ARG A 284 -12.85 19.78 -7.93
C ARG A 284 -13.93 20.63 -8.61
N ASN A 285 -14.80 20.01 -9.41
CA ASN A 285 -15.91 20.67 -10.09
C ASN A 285 -17.28 20.40 -9.43
N GLY A 286 -17.31 19.89 -8.19
CA GLY A 286 -18.55 19.69 -7.43
C GLY A 286 -19.40 18.51 -7.89
N GLY A 287 -18.80 17.56 -8.61
CA GLY A 287 -19.45 16.32 -9.03
C GLY A 287 -19.89 15.47 -7.83
N LYS A 288 -20.98 14.72 -8.02
CA LYS A 288 -21.49 13.76 -7.04
C LYS A 288 -20.90 12.37 -7.27
N ASP A 289 -20.68 11.66 -6.17
CA ASP A 289 -20.27 10.26 -6.17
C ASP A 289 -21.50 9.35 -6.34
N SER A 290 -21.29 8.03 -6.45
CA SER A 290 -22.38 7.06 -6.48
C SER A 290 -22.04 5.80 -5.71
N TRP A 291 -22.99 5.35 -4.89
CA TRP A 291 -22.94 4.08 -4.16
C TRP A 291 -23.86 3.04 -4.80
N GLU A 292 -23.30 1.86 -5.04
CA GLU A 292 -23.99 0.73 -5.65
C GLU A 292 -23.63 -0.55 -4.88
N ALA A 293 -24.61 -1.20 -4.23
CA ALA A 293 -24.42 -2.57 -3.75
C ALA A 293 -24.48 -3.49 -4.96
N ILE A 294 -23.47 -4.33 -5.16
CA ILE A 294 -23.30 -5.10 -6.41
C ILE A 294 -23.06 -6.59 -6.20
N GLY A 295 -22.79 -7.02 -4.96
CA GLY A 295 -22.59 -8.42 -4.59
C GLY A 295 -22.76 -8.64 -3.09
N THR A 296 -22.92 -9.88 -2.66
CA THR A 296 -23.05 -10.25 -1.24
C THR A 296 -22.13 -11.38 -0.83
N THR A 297 -21.79 -11.46 0.45
CA THR A 297 -21.11 -12.61 1.02
C THR A 297 -22.14 -13.66 1.45
N TRP A 298 -21.93 -14.91 1.04
CA TRP A 298 -22.76 -16.07 1.33
C TRP A 298 -21.95 -17.33 1.58
N ASN A 299 -20.88 -17.56 0.79
CA ASN A 299 -20.12 -18.81 0.81
C ASN A 299 -18.86 -18.73 1.68
N SER A 300 -18.43 -17.52 2.05
CA SER A 300 -17.30 -17.27 2.93
C SER A 300 -17.70 -16.40 4.13
N VAL A 301 -16.74 -16.09 5.00
CA VAL A 301 -16.90 -15.10 6.07
C VAL A 301 -15.77 -14.08 5.97
N GLY A 302 -16.13 -12.80 6.08
CA GLY A 302 -15.22 -11.67 5.97
C GLY A 302 -15.30 -10.75 7.18
N TYR A 303 -14.35 -10.89 8.11
CA TYR A 303 -14.04 -9.91 9.16
C TYR A 303 -12.84 -9.07 8.73
N GLN A 304 -11.88 -8.81 9.62
CA GLN A 304 -10.62 -8.15 9.29
C GLN A 304 -9.94 -8.87 8.12
N GLY A 305 -9.49 -8.08 7.15
CA GLY A 305 -8.80 -8.57 5.97
C GLY A 305 -8.37 -7.41 5.09
N THR A 306 -8.04 -7.74 3.85
CA THR A 306 -7.63 -6.80 2.80
C THR A 306 -8.09 -7.34 1.45
N ALA A 307 -8.15 -6.46 0.45
CA ALA A 307 -8.61 -6.80 -0.88
C ALA A 307 -7.68 -6.31 -1.99
N THR A 308 -7.88 -6.90 -3.16
CA THR A 308 -7.28 -6.46 -4.41
C THR A 308 -8.27 -6.67 -5.57
N ILE A 309 -7.92 -6.13 -6.73
CA ILE A 309 -8.66 -6.37 -7.97
C ILE A 309 -7.73 -7.07 -8.95
N ASP A 310 -8.19 -8.22 -9.42
CA ASP A 310 -7.66 -8.85 -10.60
C ASP A 310 -8.24 -8.14 -11.83
N THR A 311 -7.41 -7.34 -12.48
CA THR A 311 -7.81 -6.57 -13.67
C THR A 311 -7.88 -7.42 -14.94
N THR A 312 -7.31 -8.62 -14.94
CA THR A 312 -7.28 -9.51 -16.11
C THR A 312 -8.57 -10.30 -16.21
N HIS A 313 -9.06 -10.83 -15.09
CA HIS A 313 -10.28 -11.63 -15.02
C HIS A 313 -11.46 -10.89 -14.41
N ASN A 314 -11.31 -9.59 -14.12
CA ASN A 314 -12.37 -8.73 -13.60
C ASN A 314 -12.93 -9.21 -12.25
N LEU A 315 -12.06 -9.59 -11.32
CA LEU A 315 -12.45 -10.13 -10.02
C LEU A 315 -12.13 -9.14 -8.88
N TYR A 316 -13.03 -9.03 -7.93
CA TYR A 316 -12.72 -8.49 -6.61
C TYR A 316 -12.38 -9.63 -5.66
N ILE A 317 -11.21 -9.57 -5.05
CA ILE A 317 -10.66 -10.66 -4.24
C ILE A 317 -10.33 -10.10 -2.86
N ARG A 318 -10.83 -10.72 -1.80
CA ARG A 318 -10.39 -10.41 -0.42
C ARG A 318 -10.01 -11.64 0.36
N THR A 319 -9.19 -11.44 1.38
CA THR A 319 -8.90 -12.47 2.39
C THR A 319 -10.16 -12.80 3.20
N ALA A 320 -10.41 -14.08 3.45
CA ALA A 320 -11.53 -14.59 4.23
C ALA A 320 -11.05 -15.19 5.56
N ASN A 321 -12.00 -15.56 6.43
CA ASN A 321 -11.73 -16.09 7.76
C ASN A 321 -12.32 -17.49 7.94
N HIS A 322 -11.54 -18.38 8.56
CA HIS A 322 -11.95 -19.72 8.92
C HIS A 322 -12.81 -19.71 10.19
N ILE A 323 -14.13 -19.79 10.06
CA ILE A 323 -15.08 -19.74 11.19
C ILE A 323 -16.20 -20.75 10.98
N GLY A 324 -16.27 -21.74 11.89
CA GLY A 324 -17.31 -22.76 11.84
C GLY A 324 -17.29 -23.53 10.51
N PRO A 325 -18.37 -23.53 9.71
CA PRO A 325 -18.41 -24.22 8.42
C PRO A 325 -17.70 -23.46 7.28
N TYR A 326 -17.35 -22.19 7.47
CA TYR A 326 -16.68 -21.36 6.45
C TYR A 326 -15.18 -21.58 6.54
N THR A 327 -14.60 -22.15 5.48
CA THR A 327 -13.20 -22.61 5.42
C THR A 327 -12.42 -22.04 4.24
N ALA A 328 -13.00 -21.06 3.54
CA ALA A 328 -12.31 -20.38 2.45
C ALA A 328 -11.20 -19.45 2.99
N ASP A 329 -10.08 -19.42 2.28
CA ASP A 329 -8.99 -18.45 2.46
C ASP A 329 -9.29 -17.15 1.72
N LEU A 330 -9.90 -17.22 0.53
CA LEU A 330 -10.29 -16.05 -0.25
C LEU A 330 -11.79 -16.05 -0.53
N ALA A 331 -12.40 -14.86 -0.49
CA ALA A 331 -13.74 -14.61 -0.99
C ALA A 331 -13.64 -13.77 -2.26
N ILE A 332 -14.24 -14.25 -3.34
CA ILE A 332 -14.11 -13.68 -4.68
C ILE A 332 -15.47 -13.31 -5.25
N TRP A 333 -15.58 -12.12 -5.80
CA TRP A 333 -16.72 -11.71 -6.61
C TRP A 333 -16.27 -11.51 -8.05
N ASP A 334 -17.06 -12.05 -8.95
CA ASP A 334 -16.95 -11.75 -10.37
C ASP A 334 -17.65 -10.41 -10.64
N LEU A 335 -16.88 -9.42 -11.08
CA LEU A 335 -17.41 -8.07 -11.29
C LEU A 335 -18.23 -7.98 -12.59
N ASP A 336 -18.12 -8.93 -13.52
CA ASP A 336 -19.02 -9.02 -14.68
C ASP A 336 -20.45 -9.38 -14.27
N ASN A 337 -20.61 -10.04 -13.12
CA ASN A 337 -21.91 -10.38 -12.54
C ASN A 337 -22.49 -9.28 -11.62
N SER A 338 -21.83 -8.12 -11.52
CA SER A 338 -22.30 -6.99 -10.69
C SER A 338 -23.76 -6.64 -10.96
N ASN A 339 -24.59 -6.65 -9.91
CA ASN A 339 -26.03 -6.44 -10.07
C ASN A 339 -26.63 -5.57 -8.97
N THR A 340 -26.94 -4.31 -9.30
CA THR A 340 -27.52 -3.35 -8.35
C THR A 340 -28.99 -3.60 -8.03
N ALA A 341 -29.73 -4.24 -8.93
CA ALA A 341 -31.14 -4.57 -8.72
C ALA A 341 -31.30 -5.83 -7.85
N ASN A 342 -30.35 -6.76 -7.92
CA ASN A 342 -30.31 -7.97 -7.12
C ASN A 342 -28.86 -8.37 -6.76
N PRO A 343 -28.25 -7.74 -5.74
CA PRO A 343 -26.87 -8.04 -5.34
C PRO A 343 -26.63 -9.50 -4.98
N ASN A 344 -27.66 -10.21 -4.49
CA ASN A 344 -27.56 -11.64 -4.16
C ASN A 344 -27.32 -12.55 -5.37
N SER A 345 -27.52 -12.05 -6.60
CA SER A 345 -27.16 -12.81 -7.80
C SER A 345 -25.65 -12.85 -8.04
N ASN A 346 -24.89 -11.98 -7.39
CA ASN A 346 -23.43 -12.00 -7.36
C ASN A 346 -22.95 -12.34 -5.93
N ALA A 347 -23.20 -13.58 -5.52
CA ALA A 347 -22.67 -14.10 -4.27
C ALA A 347 -21.18 -14.41 -4.43
N ASP A 348 -20.41 -14.26 -3.36
CA ASP A 348 -18.99 -14.59 -3.36
C ASP A 348 -18.73 -16.08 -3.63
N ILE A 349 -17.55 -16.37 -4.17
CA ILE A 349 -17.00 -17.71 -4.37
C ILE A 349 -15.86 -17.89 -3.37
N GLY A 350 -15.97 -18.91 -2.52
CA GLY A 350 -14.93 -19.27 -1.57
C GLY A 350 -13.82 -20.09 -2.24
N ILE A 351 -12.56 -19.70 -2.05
CA ILE A 351 -11.38 -20.42 -2.51
C ILE A 351 -10.59 -20.94 -1.32
N ASN A 352 -10.23 -22.22 -1.37
CA ASN A 352 -9.28 -22.84 -0.44
C ASN A 352 -7.88 -22.84 -1.07
N LEU A 353 -6.89 -22.40 -0.31
CA LEU A 353 -5.50 -22.44 -0.72
C LEU A 353 -4.86 -23.73 -0.17
N VAL A 354 -4.04 -24.38 -0.99
CA VAL A 354 -3.29 -25.57 -0.60
C VAL A 354 -1.82 -25.42 -0.94
N ASN A 355 -0.94 -25.93 -0.09
CA ASN A 355 0.47 -26.00 -0.40
C ASN A 355 0.73 -26.95 -1.57
N SER A 356 1.92 -26.86 -2.16
CA SER A 356 2.33 -27.72 -3.29
C SER A 356 2.28 -29.23 -3.01
N ASP A 357 2.33 -29.65 -1.74
CA ASP A 357 2.19 -31.05 -1.31
C ASP A 357 0.73 -31.48 -1.09
N GLY A 358 -0.23 -30.57 -1.29
CA GLY A 358 -1.66 -30.78 -1.11
C GLY A 358 -2.15 -30.60 0.32
N SER A 359 -1.28 -30.21 1.26
CA SER A 359 -1.71 -29.85 2.62
C SER A 359 -2.44 -28.50 2.63
N ASP A 360 -3.36 -28.33 3.58
CA ASP A 360 -4.11 -27.08 3.75
C ASP A 360 -3.16 -25.91 4.03
N PHE A 361 -3.32 -24.82 3.29
CA PHE A 361 -2.78 -23.52 3.68
C PHE A 361 -3.86 -22.82 4.50
N VAL A 362 -3.50 -22.29 5.67
CA VAL A 362 -4.46 -21.57 6.50
C VAL A 362 -4.01 -20.12 6.60
N MET A 363 -4.70 -19.24 5.89
CA MET A 363 -4.42 -17.82 5.93
C MET A 363 -4.97 -17.16 7.20
N GLY A 364 -4.17 -16.28 7.81
CA GLY A 364 -4.60 -15.45 8.94
C GLY A 364 -5.27 -14.14 8.50
N ALA A 365 -5.97 -13.48 9.43
CA ALA A 365 -6.62 -12.18 9.19
C ALA A 365 -5.66 -10.99 9.06
N THR A 366 -4.35 -11.24 9.12
CA THR A 366 -3.29 -10.23 9.20
C THR A 366 -2.52 -10.05 7.91
N TYR A 367 -2.81 -10.85 6.89
CA TYR A 367 -2.10 -10.82 5.62
C TYR A 367 -2.38 -9.52 4.85
N GLY A 368 -1.43 -9.12 4.02
CA GLY A 368 -1.58 -8.18 2.92
C GLY A 368 -1.88 -8.95 1.64
N ILE A 369 -2.66 -8.38 0.72
CA ILE A 369 -2.93 -8.96 -0.60
C ILE A 369 -2.71 -7.90 -1.68
N GLY A 370 -2.12 -8.29 -2.79
CA GLY A 370 -2.07 -7.47 -3.99
C GLY A 370 -2.04 -8.33 -5.24
N TYR A 371 -2.44 -7.73 -6.36
CA TYR A 371 -2.49 -8.39 -7.65
C TYR A 371 -1.34 -7.91 -8.52
N ASP A 372 -0.45 -8.83 -8.88
CA ASP A 372 0.61 -8.62 -9.86
C ASP A 372 0.01 -8.78 -11.26
N SER A 373 -0.31 -7.65 -11.90
CA SER A 373 -0.94 -7.65 -13.21
C SER A 373 0.03 -7.96 -14.36
N ALA A 374 1.34 -7.94 -14.13
CA ALA A 374 2.31 -8.35 -15.14
C ALA A 374 2.38 -9.87 -15.28
N ASP A 375 2.26 -10.58 -14.17
CA ASP A 375 2.40 -12.05 -14.11
C ASP A 375 1.08 -12.78 -13.83
N ASN A 376 -0.03 -12.05 -13.66
CA ASN A 376 -1.36 -12.59 -13.39
C ASN A 376 -1.44 -13.42 -12.10
N MET A 377 -0.83 -12.91 -11.03
CA MET A 377 -0.73 -13.60 -9.74
C MET A 377 -1.33 -12.77 -8.62
N ILE A 378 -1.94 -13.45 -7.66
CA ILE A 378 -2.21 -12.88 -6.34
C ILE A 378 -0.95 -13.11 -5.50
N VAL A 379 -0.47 -12.04 -4.88
CA VAL A 379 0.70 -12.05 -4.02
C VAL A 379 0.29 -11.63 -2.62
N LEU A 380 0.57 -12.51 -1.66
CA LEU A 380 0.24 -12.34 -0.25
C LEU A 380 1.50 -12.05 0.56
N TRP A 381 1.41 -11.12 1.49
CA TRP A 381 2.48 -10.85 2.46
C TRP A 381 1.96 -11.13 3.87
N ASP A 382 2.60 -12.05 4.59
CA ASP A 382 2.10 -12.50 5.90
C ASP A 382 2.39 -11.49 7.02
N GLY A 383 3.46 -10.70 6.86
CA GLY A 383 4.00 -9.80 7.89
C GLY A 383 4.52 -10.52 9.14
N SER A 384 4.78 -11.82 9.10
CA SER A 384 5.17 -12.61 10.28
C SER A 384 6.61 -13.08 10.18
N GLY A 385 7.13 -13.65 11.27
CA GLY A 385 8.41 -14.38 11.26
C GLY A 385 9.60 -13.55 10.82
N GLY A 386 9.61 -12.25 11.15
CA GLY A 386 10.65 -11.33 10.70
C GLY A 386 10.38 -10.65 9.35
N GLY A 387 9.18 -10.74 8.77
CA GLY A 387 8.68 -9.83 7.72
C GLY A 387 9.07 -10.13 6.27
N GLY A 388 9.87 -11.16 6.01
CA GLY A 388 10.35 -11.49 4.67
C GLY A 388 9.48 -12.43 3.84
N THR A 389 8.46 -13.06 4.43
CA THR A 389 7.72 -14.17 3.80
C THR A 389 6.62 -13.69 2.87
N VAL A 390 6.78 -13.97 1.58
CA VAL A 390 5.79 -13.68 0.54
C VAL A 390 5.25 -14.98 -0.02
N TRP A 391 3.98 -15.01 -0.41
CA TRP A 391 3.35 -16.14 -1.07
C TRP A 391 2.72 -15.70 -2.39
N ALA A 392 2.69 -16.59 -3.37
CA ALA A 392 2.07 -16.32 -4.67
C ALA A 392 1.13 -17.46 -5.08
N VAL A 393 0.02 -17.11 -5.71
CA VAL A 393 -0.96 -18.04 -6.26
C VAL A 393 -1.48 -17.51 -7.60
N ASN A 394 -1.57 -18.40 -8.58
CA ASN A 394 -2.18 -18.08 -9.88
C ASN A 394 -3.70 -18.10 -9.77
N VAL A 395 -4.36 -17.17 -10.46
CA VAL A 395 -5.82 -17.20 -10.59
C VAL A 395 -6.21 -18.30 -11.59
N LEU A 396 -7.03 -19.25 -11.15
CA LEU A 396 -7.47 -20.38 -11.98
C LEU A 396 -8.91 -20.16 -12.47
N THR A 397 -9.07 -19.99 -13.78
CA THR A 397 -10.37 -19.87 -14.45
C THR A 397 -10.63 -21.06 -15.37
N ASP A 398 -11.90 -21.25 -15.75
CA ASP A 398 -12.27 -22.09 -16.87
C ASP A 398 -11.97 -21.42 -18.23
N ALA A 399 -12.35 -22.09 -19.32
CA ALA A 399 -12.12 -21.62 -20.68
C ALA A 399 -12.88 -20.33 -21.03
N ASP A 400 -13.94 -20.02 -20.29
CA ASP A 400 -14.75 -18.82 -20.46
C ASP A 400 -14.30 -17.67 -19.53
N GLY A 401 -13.24 -17.89 -18.73
CA GLY A 401 -12.69 -16.90 -17.80
C GLY A 401 -13.39 -16.87 -16.44
N ASN A 402 -14.32 -17.78 -16.17
CA ASN A 402 -15.01 -17.84 -14.88
C ASN A 402 -14.21 -18.68 -13.87
N ILE A 403 -14.29 -18.36 -12.58
CA ILE A 403 -13.73 -19.22 -11.53
C ILE A 403 -14.40 -20.62 -11.55
N GLY A 404 -15.71 -20.67 -11.81
CA GLY A 404 -16.46 -21.93 -11.96
C GLY A 404 -16.35 -22.84 -10.74
N SER A 405 -16.00 -24.12 -10.96
CA SER A 405 -15.74 -25.10 -9.89
C SER A 405 -14.29 -25.10 -9.38
N ASN A 406 -13.42 -24.21 -9.86
CA ASN A 406 -12.01 -24.18 -9.48
C ASN A 406 -11.83 -23.47 -8.13
N THR A 407 -12.27 -24.12 -7.05
CA THR A 407 -12.27 -23.54 -5.70
C THR A 407 -11.09 -23.99 -4.83
N THR A 408 -10.09 -24.63 -5.42
CA THR A 408 -8.86 -25.04 -4.73
C THR A 408 -7.65 -24.64 -5.54
N TRP A 409 -6.84 -23.73 -5.01
CA TRP A 409 -5.67 -23.18 -5.71
C TRP A 409 -4.38 -23.52 -4.97
N THR A 410 -3.33 -23.80 -5.72
CA THR A 410 -2.02 -24.10 -5.13
C THR A 410 -1.25 -22.81 -4.89
N ILE A 411 -0.85 -22.59 -3.64
CA ILE A 411 -0.05 -21.45 -3.21
C ILE A 411 1.41 -21.86 -3.00
N HIS A 412 2.32 -20.94 -3.32
CA HIS A 412 3.76 -21.14 -3.25
C HIS A 412 4.41 -20.09 -2.37
N GLU A 413 5.29 -20.51 -1.46
CA GLU A 413 6.17 -19.59 -0.73
C GLU A 413 7.25 -19.05 -1.67
N MET A 414 7.38 -17.74 -1.72
CA MET A 414 8.39 -17.02 -2.47
C MET A 414 9.57 -16.74 -1.56
N GLN A 415 10.59 -17.58 -1.65
CA GLN A 415 11.80 -17.43 -0.84
C GLN A 415 12.48 -16.09 -1.13
N SER A 416 12.77 -15.32 -0.08
CA SER A 416 13.50 -14.06 -0.22
C SER A 416 14.88 -14.30 -0.82
N SER A 417 15.17 -13.63 -1.94
CA SER A 417 16.48 -13.71 -2.60
C SER A 417 17.50 -12.71 -2.03
N THR A 418 17.07 -11.84 -1.12
CA THR A 418 17.92 -10.89 -0.39
C THR A 418 17.96 -11.23 1.10
N SER A 419 19.10 -10.96 1.75
CA SER A 419 19.23 -11.08 3.20
C SER A 419 18.54 -9.96 3.97
N SER A 420 18.42 -8.78 3.35
CA SER A 420 17.68 -7.65 3.89
C SER A 420 16.23 -7.73 3.42
N HIS A 421 15.31 -7.57 4.36
CA HIS A 421 13.87 -7.57 4.17
C HIS A 421 13.23 -6.70 5.28
N PRO A 422 11.94 -6.35 5.16
CA PRO A 422 11.20 -5.73 6.26
C PRO A 422 11.37 -6.50 7.56
N HIS A 423 11.39 -5.85 8.71
CA HIS A 423 11.52 -6.56 10.00
C HIS A 423 10.22 -7.26 10.42
N GLY A 424 9.05 -6.76 9.96
CA GLY A 424 7.76 -7.43 10.14
C GLY A 424 7.27 -7.53 11.58
N ASP A 425 6.74 -8.71 11.94
CA ASP A 425 6.09 -9.00 13.23
C ASP A 425 4.93 -8.02 13.53
N PHE A 426 4.05 -7.84 12.54
CA PHE A 426 2.91 -6.92 12.65
C PHE A 426 1.91 -7.37 13.70
N ALA A 427 1.76 -6.59 14.77
CA ALA A 427 0.83 -6.92 15.86
C ALA A 427 -0.65 -6.89 15.44
N THR A 428 -1.02 -6.00 14.51
CA THR A 428 -2.39 -5.89 13.96
C THR A 428 -2.50 -6.34 12.51
N GLY A 429 -1.42 -6.86 11.94
CA GLY A 429 -1.32 -7.29 10.55
C GLY A 429 -0.86 -6.23 9.55
N VAL A 430 -0.51 -6.73 8.37
CA VAL A 430 -0.12 -5.98 7.18
C VAL A 430 -1.32 -5.19 6.65
N LEU A 431 -2.46 -5.85 6.40
CA LEU A 431 -3.66 -5.20 5.85
C LEU A 431 -3.32 -4.40 4.56
N GLY A 432 -3.84 -3.18 4.41
CA GLY A 432 -3.54 -2.33 3.25
C GLY A 432 -2.16 -1.66 3.27
N LYS A 433 -1.12 -2.36 3.75
CA LYS A 433 0.30 -1.93 3.72
C LYS A 433 1.10 -2.63 2.62
N TRP A 434 0.42 -3.16 1.61
CA TRP A 434 1.01 -3.95 0.53
C TRP A 434 0.32 -3.60 -0.79
N HIS A 435 1.04 -2.94 -1.70
CA HIS A 435 0.45 -2.41 -2.95
C HIS A 435 1.33 -2.74 -4.16
N TYR A 436 0.75 -3.22 -5.24
CA TYR A 436 1.47 -3.44 -6.50
C TYR A 436 1.46 -2.17 -7.36
N ASP A 437 2.62 -1.79 -7.89
CA ASP A 437 2.74 -0.73 -8.90
C ASP A 437 3.16 -1.35 -10.25
N PRO A 438 2.26 -1.41 -11.25
CA PRO A 438 2.57 -2.00 -12.56
C PRO A 438 3.60 -1.19 -13.35
N THR A 439 3.80 0.09 -13.03
CA THR A 439 4.85 0.89 -13.69
C THR A 439 6.24 0.48 -13.21
N LEU A 440 6.36 0.11 -11.93
CA LEU A 440 7.61 -0.39 -11.34
C LEU A 440 7.78 -1.90 -11.55
N GLY A 441 6.69 -2.64 -11.78
CA GLY A 441 6.68 -4.11 -11.77
C GLY A 441 7.08 -4.65 -10.40
N ALA A 442 6.63 -3.99 -9.32
CA ALA A 442 7.06 -4.27 -7.96
C ALA A 442 5.98 -3.91 -6.94
N PHE A 443 6.09 -4.50 -5.75
CA PHE A 443 5.26 -4.14 -4.61
C PHE A 443 5.93 -3.09 -3.75
N VAL A 444 5.14 -2.13 -3.27
CA VAL A 444 5.50 -1.13 -2.27
C VAL A 444 4.92 -1.56 -0.93
N ALA A 445 5.75 -1.54 0.10
CA ALA A 445 5.41 -2.01 1.44
C ALA A 445 5.75 -0.98 2.51
N LEU A 446 4.88 -0.91 3.52
CA LEU A 446 5.15 -0.20 4.77
C LEU A 446 5.43 -1.23 5.86
N ASP A 447 6.64 -1.18 6.41
CA ASP A 447 7.06 -2.05 7.50
C ASP A 447 6.31 -1.74 8.80
N GLN A 448 6.35 -2.68 9.74
CA GLN A 448 5.86 -2.47 11.08
C GLN A 448 6.69 -1.38 11.77
N ILE A 449 6.15 -0.72 12.79
CA ILE A 449 6.96 0.24 13.57
C ILE A 449 8.04 -0.50 14.38
N ALA A 450 9.29 -0.08 14.26
CA ALA A 450 10.42 -0.58 15.05
C ALA A 450 11.12 0.54 15.81
N LEU A 451 11.69 0.19 16.96
CA LEU A 451 12.57 1.07 17.72
C LEU A 451 14.00 0.94 17.17
N GLU A 452 14.53 2.04 16.67
CA GLU A 452 15.90 2.12 16.18
C GLU A 452 16.89 2.45 17.30
N ASN A 453 18.17 2.19 17.02
CA ASN A 453 19.25 2.55 17.92
C ASN A 453 19.19 4.05 18.24
N GLY A 454 19.08 4.39 19.53
CA GLY A 454 18.92 5.78 19.99
C GLY A 454 17.49 6.17 20.38
N GLY A 455 16.53 5.23 20.30
CA GLY A 455 15.17 5.43 20.81
C GLY A 455 14.22 6.14 19.84
N ALA A 456 14.65 6.35 18.60
CA ALA A 456 13.81 6.84 17.52
C ALA A 456 12.97 5.70 16.92
N TRP A 457 11.86 6.05 16.26
CA TRP A 457 10.95 5.06 15.69
C TRP A 457 10.99 5.11 14.16
N ASP A 458 11.08 3.94 13.53
CA ASP A 458 11.03 3.81 12.07
C ASP A 458 9.85 2.96 11.61
N ALA A 459 9.27 3.37 10.50
CA ALA A 459 8.35 2.58 9.69
C ALA A 459 8.91 2.64 8.26
N ALA A 460 9.79 1.70 7.98
CA ALA A 460 10.56 1.70 6.76
C ALA A 460 9.66 1.46 5.55
N VAL A 461 9.98 2.12 4.43
CA VAL A 461 9.36 1.82 3.14
C VAL A 461 10.26 0.86 2.39
N TRP A 462 9.68 -0.22 1.89
CA TRP A 462 10.37 -1.28 1.16
C TRP A 462 9.75 -1.48 -0.21
N LEU A 463 10.58 -1.96 -1.13
CA LEU A 463 10.14 -2.50 -2.41
C LEU A 463 10.40 -4.01 -2.42
N TYR A 464 9.46 -4.77 -2.95
CA TYR A 464 9.64 -6.19 -3.26
C TYR A 464 9.52 -6.42 -4.75
N LYS A 465 10.52 -7.07 -5.33
CA LYS A 465 10.54 -7.44 -6.74
C LYS A 465 9.96 -8.85 -6.89
N PRO A 466 8.77 -9.02 -7.50
CA PRO A 466 8.18 -10.34 -7.71
C PRO A 466 9.06 -11.21 -8.62
N VAL A 467 8.84 -12.52 -8.53
CA VAL A 467 9.45 -13.49 -9.47
C VAL A 467 8.51 -13.63 -10.65
N ALA A 468 9.03 -13.49 -11.85
CA ALA A 468 8.22 -13.65 -13.06
C ALA A 468 7.75 -15.10 -13.20
N GLY A 469 6.46 -15.30 -13.43
CA GLY A 469 5.85 -16.59 -13.78
C GLY A 469 6.16 -17.76 -12.86
N VAL A 470 5.54 -17.81 -11.68
CA VAL A 470 5.46 -19.04 -10.86
C VAL A 470 4.50 -20.02 -11.53
N VAL A 471 4.91 -20.54 -12.69
CA VAL A 471 4.20 -21.58 -13.43
C VAL A 471 4.65 -22.92 -12.83
N PRO A 472 3.79 -23.69 -12.14
CA PRO A 472 4.06 -25.11 -12.02
C PRO A 472 3.94 -25.67 -13.43
N GLU A 473 5.08 -25.88 -14.11
CA GLU A 473 5.06 -26.29 -15.50
C GLU A 473 4.21 -27.57 -15.64
N PRO A 474 3.17 -27.57 -16.51
CA PRO A 474 2.45 -28.79 -16.88
C PRO A 474 3.41 -29.89 -17.35
N GLU A 475 4.58 -29.47 -17.87
CA GLU A 475 5.68 -30.33 -18.27
C GLU A 475 6.30 -31.11 -17.11
N ALA A 476 6.31 -30.58 -15.88
CA ALA A 476 6.78 -31.32 -14.71
C ALA A 476 5.87 -32.51 -14.39
N TYR A 477 4.54 -32.33 -14.51
CA TYR A 477 3.58 -33.43 -14.39
C TYR A 477 3.64 -34.39 -15.60
N ALA A 478 3.81 -33.86 -16.81
CA ALA A 478 3.95 -34.68 -18.01
C ALA A 478 5.24 -35.52 -18.00
N LEU A 479 6.36 -34.97 -17.51
CA LEU A 479 7.64 -35.67 -17.36
C LEU A 479 7.61 -36.67 -16.21
N LEU A 480 6.92 -36.36 -15.10
CA LEU A 480 6.69 -37.31 -14.02
C LEU A 480 5.83 -38.50 -14.50
N LEU A 481 4.74 -38.24 -15.22
CA LEU A 481 3.88 -39.27 -15.80
C LEU A 481 4.58 -40.06 -16.90
N ALA A 482 5.40 -39.42 -17.74
CA ALA A 482 6.23 -40.09 -18.74
C ALA A 482 7.30 -40.97 -18.07
N GLY A 483 7.93 -40.50 -16.99
CA GLY A 483 8.88 -41.26 -16.19
C GLY A 483 8.24 -42.49 -15.53
N LEU A 484 7.05 -42.33 -14.92
CA LEU A 484 6.28 -43.43 -14.34
C LEU A 484 5.80 -44.43 -15.42
N GLY A 485 5.38 -43.95 -16.58
CA GLY A 485 5.01 -44.77 -17.73
C GLY A 485 6.18 -45.60 -18.26
N LEU A 486 7.39 -45.01 -18.32
CA LEU A 486 8.61 -45.69 -18.73
C LEU A 486 9.02 -46.78 -17.73
N ILE A 487 8.95 -46.50 -16.42
CA ILE A 487 9.22 -47.49 -15.36
C ILE A 487 8.20 -48.63 -15.42
N GLY A 488 6.91 -48.33 -15.60
CA GLY A 488 5.85 -49.33 -15.79
C GLY A 488 6.07 -50.20 -17.02
N TRP A 489 6.52 -49.62 -18.15
CA TRP A 489 6.86 -50.37 -19.36
C TRP A 489 8.08 -51.28 -19.19
N ILE A 490 9.14 -50.79 -18.52
CA ILE A 490 10.34 -51.58 -18.20
C ILE A 490 9.98 -52.76 -17.27
N ALA A 491 9.16 -52.53 -16.25
CA ALA A 491 8.69 -53.57 -15.34
C ALA A 491 7.87 -54.65 -16.09
N ARG A 492 6.97 -54.23 -16.99
CA ARG A 492 6.15 -55.14 -17.81
C ARG A 492 6.98 -55.95 -18.81
N ARG A 493 8.05 -55.37 -19.36
CA ARG A 493 8.98 -56.06 -20.26
C ARG A 493 9.82 -57.11 -19.51
N ARG A 494 10.21 -56.85 -18.27
CA ARG A 494 10.91 -57.82 -17.42
C ARG A 494 10.03 -59.02 -17.05
N GLN A 495 8.74 -58.81 -16.76
CA GLN A 495 7.80 -59.90 -16.49
C GLN A 495 7.50 -60.78 -17.72
N ARG A 496 7.50 -60.22 -18.93
CA ARG A 496 7.29 -61.00 -20.17
C ARG A 496 8.49 -61.87 -20.57
N ASN A 497 9.69 -61.58 -20.08
CA ASN A 497 10.88 -62.39 -20.35
C ASN A 497 11.05 -63.57 -19.37
N THR A 498 10.21 -63.67 -18.33
CA THR A 498 10.19 -64.80 -17.40
C THR A 498 9.17 -65.89 -17.76
N GLU A 499 8.38 -65.70 -18.82
CA GLU A 499 7.43 -66.71 -19.33
C GLU A 499 7.77 -67.09 -20.78
N ALA A 500 8.78 -67.95 -20.95
CA ALA A 500 8.97 -68.73 -22.18
C ALA A 500 8.73 -70.22 -21.88
N PRO A 501 7.86 -70.92 -22.65
CA PRO A 501 7.40 -72.26 -22.31
C PRO A 501 8.44 -73.34 -22.64
N ALA A 502 8.65 -74.27 -21.69
CA ALA A 502 9.37 -75.51 -21.92
C ALA A 502 8.60 -76.40 -22.92
N LYS A 503 9.14 -76.58 -24.13
CA LYS A 503 8.73 -77.66 -25.05
C LYS A 503 9.76 -78.79 -24.97
N LEU A 504 9.38 -79.87 -24.27
CA LEU A 504 10.02 -81.18 -24.42
C LEU A 504 9.63 -81.78 -25.77
N ALA A 505 10.61 -82.14 -26.60
CA ALA A 505 10.45 -82.98 -27.77
C ALA A 505 10.92 -84.41 -27.43
N LEU A 506 10.02 -85.37 -27.61
CA LEU A 506 10.24 -86.81 -27.51
C LEU A 506 10.02 -87.43 -28.90
N SER A 507 11.07 -88.03 -29.46
CA SER A 507 11.07 -89.21 -30.35
C SER A 507 12.54 -89.48 -30.74
N SER A 508 13.05 -90.67 -30.98
CA SER A 508 12.60 -92.07 -30.89
C SER A 508 13.80 -92.90 -31.38
N VAL A 509 14.13 -94.05 -30.79
CA VAL A 509 14.62 -95.23 -31.53
C VAL A 509 14.23 -96.48 -30.72
N ALA A 510 13.47 -97.36 -31.35
CA ALA A 510 13.26 -98.73 -30.93
C ALA A 510 14.36 -99.64 -31.52
N VAL A 511 14.59 -100.78 -30.87
CA VAL A 511 14.77 -102.04 -31.61
C VAL A 511 13.38 -102.53 -31.99
#